data_AF-A5UK69-F1
#
_entry.id   AF-A5UK69-F1
#
_cell.length_a   1.000
_cell.length_b   1.000
_cell.length_c   1.000
_cell.angle_alpha   90.00
_cell.angle_beta   90.00
_cell.angle_gamma   90.00
#
_symmetry.space_group_name_H-M   'P 1'
#
loop_
_entity.id
_entity.type
_entity.pdbx_description
1 polymer ?
#
loop_
_entity_poly.entity_id
_entity_poly.type
_entity_poly.pdbx_seq_one_letter_code
_entity_poly.pdbx_strand_id
1 'polypeptide(L)'
;MNLKELVTGKPGDKQFLLGNEAAVRGVIEAGVSVAATYPGTPSSEIGNVLSGLAKEANIYFEFSTNEKVAMEVAATAAASGLRSFTFMKHVGMNVASDSFMTTAYSGVNGGMVILSADDPSLFSSQNEQDTRNYGRLANVPILEPSNCQEVKDMVKYAFDLSEQFKLPVIVRTTTRVSHMRGVVEFGEVVDNSSEGESHWKKGFFKKNPAQFVPVPAFAKDMHVALVEKMDEINKITNESDFNVESYFSQNKKYGVIASSSAYNYAYDVIRYNNLDIDVLKLGFSYPFPYDKVADFVKDYDEVFIVEEVDPIIEKDTLVAIGKNNLNTVVHGKLDGTFPVYHEFNSDIVANGFNKYLNFIEENTDDYSDNLLNLQEEIPSRAPVLCAGCPHRAMYYGVNKALEELGIPLKDAVFASDIGCYTLGINPPYNAADYLLSMGSSVGDGCGFSIATNQKVISFIGDSTFFHSGISPLINAVHNKNNFILTVLDNRITAMTGGQPNPGIPVDGMGDDAPEISIRKLALACGCNYVRVINPLNLDQVVKTYKEALERDEVCVIIAKAPCTLIKGKTRKPPVNYIDSNCNGCNKCVSELACPAISKDGGKIAIDQSMCDGCGVCIQVCKYGALEAGRGE
;
A
#
# COMPACT_ATOMS: atom_id res chain seq x y z
N MET A 1 -22.35 3.61 -7.32
CA MET A 1 -22.14 4.56 -8.43
C MET A 1 -21.79 3.77 -9.68
N ASN A 2 -22.22 4.21 -10.86
CA ASN A 2 -21.74 3.65 -12.11
C ASN A 2 -20.36 4.29 -12.40
N LEU A 3 -19.28 3.51 -12.30
CA LEU A 3 -17.91 4.03 -12.48
C LEU A 3 -17.72 4.81 -13.79
N LYS A 4 -18.52 4.52 -14.83
CA LYS A 4 -18.49 5.24 -16.11
C LYS A 4 -18.81 6.74 -15.98
N GLU A 5 -19.56 7.14 -14.95
CA GLU A 5 -19.87 8.55 -14.69
C GLU A 5 -18.61 9.37 -14.39
N LEU A 6 -17.52 8.74 -13.93
CA LEU A 6 -16.22 9.43 -13.78
C LEU A 6 -15.66 9.95 -15.11
N VAL A 7 -16.00 9.28 -16.22
CA VAL A 7 -15.59 9.68 -17.58
C VAL A 7 -16.67 10.53 -18.26
N THR A 8 -17.93 10.12 -18.18
CA THR A 8 -19.02 10.75 -18.94
C THR A 8 -19.67 11.95 -18.25
N GLY A 9 -19.41 12.15 -16.96
CA GLY A 9 -19.97 13.24 -16.15
C GLY A 9 -19.48 14.61 -16.61
N LYS A 10 -20.40 15.58 -16.64
CA LYS A 10 -20.19 16.92 -17.17
C LYS A 10 -19.70 17.89 -16.10
N PRO A 11 -19.07 19.01 -16.50
CA PRO A 11 -18.76 20.12 -15.60
C PRO A 11 -19.99 20.57 -14.81
N GLY A 12 -19.83 20.75 -13.51
CA GLY A 12 -20.90 21.11 -12.57
C GLY A 12 -21.72 19.93 -12.02
N ASP A 13 -21.56 18.72 -12.57
CA ASP A 13 -22.18 17.52 -11.98
C ASP A 13 -21.58 17.25 -10.60
N LYS A 14 -22.43 16.82 -9.66
CA LYS A 14 -22.04 16.50 -8.28
C LYS A 14 -22.18 15.02 -8.03
N GLN A 15 -21.09 14.37 -7.63
CA GLN A 15 -21.04 12.93 -7.38
C GLN A 15 -20.50 12.64 -5.98
N PHE A 16 -21.01 11.58 -5.35
CA PHE A 16 -20.55 11.15 -4.02
C PHE A 16 -19.42 10.13 -4.14
N LEU A 17 -18.18 10.61 -4.15
CA LEU A 17 -16.98 9.85 -4.47
C LEU A 17 -16.17 9.48 -3.25
N LEU A 18 -15.50 8.33 -3.33
CA LEU A 18 -14.34 7.99 -2.49
C LEU A 18 -13.16 8.92 -2.83
N GLY A 19 -12.27 9.21 -1.88
CA GLY A 19 -11.04 9.96 -2.17
C GLY A 19 -10.23 9.38 -3.34
N ASN A 20 -10.04 8.07 -3.37
CA ASN A 20 -9.39 7.39 -4.51
C ASN A 20 -10.18 7.52 -5.84
N GLU A 21 -11.51 7.51 -5.80
CA GLU A 21 -12.35 7.76 -7.01
C GLU A 21 -12.20 9.22 -7.47
N ALA A 22 -12.08 10.16 -6.54
CA ALA A 22 -11.85 11.57 -6.82
C ALA A 22 -10.46 11.83 -7.41
N ALA A 23 -9.43 11.10 -6.96
CA ALA A 23 -8.10 11.14 -7.58
C ALA A 23 -8.17 10.73 -9.07
N VAL A 24 -8.90 9.64 -9.38
CA VAL A 24 -9.12 9.22 -10.77
C VAL A 24 -9.86 10.30 -11.57
N ARG A 25 -10.87 10.95 -10.99
CA ARG A 25 -11.53 12.08 -11.65
C ARG A 25 -10.54 13.23 -11.92
N GLY A 26 -9.66 13.56 -10.98
CA GLY A 26 -8.59 14.55 -11.18
C GLY A 26 -7.63 14.18 -12.32
N VAL A 27 -7.25 12.91 -12.43
CA VAL A 27 -6.44 12.36 -13.53
C VAL A 27 -7.15 12.51 -14.88
N ILE A 28 -8.43 12.20 -14.95
CA ILE A 28 -9.24 12.36 -16.17
C ILE A 28 -9.36 13.84 -16.52
N GLU A 29 -9.71 14.70 -15.56
CA GLU A 29 -9.84 16.14 -15.80
C GLU A 29 -8.53 16.81 -16.23
N ALA A 30 -7.39 16.26 -15.83
CA ALA A 30 -6.08 16.71 -16.25
C ALA A 30 -5.66 16.22 -17.65
N GLY A 31 -6.40 15.31 -18.30
CA GLY A 31 -6.03 14.80 -19.62
C GLY A 31 -4.75 13.94 -19.61
N VAL A 32 -4.56 13.14 -18.56
CA VAL A 32 -3.43 12.19 -18.45
C VAL A 32 -3.46 11.20 -19.61
N SER A 33 -2.31 10.85 -20.16
CA SER A 33 -2.23 9.88 -21.27
C SER A 33 -1.69 8.51 -20.84
N VAL A 34 -0.86 8.47 -19.79
CA VAL A 34 -0.20 7.25 -19.30
C VAL A 34 -0.31 7.18 -17.79
N ALA A 35 -0.79 6.06 -17.27
CA ALA A 35 -0.79 5.77 -15.83
C ALA A 35 -0.20 4.38 -15.55
N ALA A 36 0.63 4.26 -14.52
CA ALA A 36 1.26 3.01 -14.14
C ALA A 36 1.40 2.89 -12.62
N THR A 37 1.24 1.69 -12.07
CA THR A 37 1.32 1.44 -10.62
C THR A 37 1.73 0.01 -10.29
N TYR A 38 2.24 -0.23 -9.08
CA TYR A 38 2.14 -1.53 -8.42
C TYR A 38 1.05 -1.44 -7.33
N PRO A 39 0.12 -2.40 -7.25
CA PRO A 39 -1.03 -2.27 -6.36
C PRO A 39 -0.64 -2.28 -4.88
N GLY A 40 -1.14 -1.28 -4.12
CA GLY A 40 -0.97 -1.21 -2.66
C GLY A 40 -2.03 -0.36 -1.95
N THR A 41 -2.64 -0.91 -0.90
CA THR A 41 -3.61 -0.20 -0.04
C THR A 41 -2.88 0.84 0.81
N PRO A 42 -3.39 2.07 0.99
CA PRO A 42 -4.75 2.54 0.73
C PRO A 42 -4.98 3.21 -0.65
N SER A 43 -4.14 2.95 -1.65
CA SER A 43 -4.29 3.54 -3.01
C SER A 43 -4.88 2.59 -4.07
N SER A 44 -5.16 1.33 -3.71
CA SER A 44 -5.49 0.27 -4.67
C SER A 44 -6.73 0.54 -5.53
N GLU A 45 -7.73 1.25 -4.99
CA GLU A 45 -8.97 1.56 -5.70
C GLU A 45 -8.71 2.43 -6.93
N ILE A 46 -7.68 3.29 -6.91
CA ILE A 46 -7.29 4.10 -8.08
C ILE A 46 -7.01 3.19 -9.28
N GLY A 47 -6.18 2.15 -9.07
CA GLY A 47 -5.84 1.19 -10.11
C GLY A 47 -7.02 0.32 -10.52
N ASN A 48 -7.87 -0.09 -9.57
CA ASN A 48 -9.07 -0.87 -9.87
C ASN A 48 -10.04 -0.11 -10.77
N VAL A 49 -10.21 1.20 -10.52
CA VAL A 49 -11.06 2.08 -11.33
C VAL A 49 -10.42 2.34 -12.69
N LEU A 50 -9.12 2.69 -12.74
CA LEU A 50 -8.42 2.91 -14.01
C LEU A 50 -8.42 1.66 -14.89
N SER A 51 -8.18 0.48 -14.34
CA SER A 51 -8.25 -0.79 -15.09
C SER A 51 -9.59 -0.99 -15.81
N GLY A 52 -10.70 -0.54 -15.20
CA GLY A 52 -12.03 -0.63 -15.79
C GLY A 52 -12.40 0.50 -16.74
N LEU A 53 -11.75 1.67 -16.65
CA LEU A 53 -12.17 2.90 -17.36
C LEU A 53 -11.12 3.48 -18.32
N ALA A 54 -9.86 3.05 -18.24
CA ALA A 54 -8.75 3.69 -18.95
C ALA A 54 -8.98 3.79 -20.46
N LYS A 55 -9.56 2.75 -21.08
CA LYS A 55 -9.94 2.77 -22.51
C LYS A 55 -10.97 3.85 -22.83
N GLU A 56 -12.01 3.98 -22.01
CA GLU A 56 -13.07 4.98 -22.18
C GLU A 56 -12.55 6.40 -21.88
N ALA A 57 -11.55 6.52 -20.99
CA ALA A 57 -10.90 7.76 -20.62
C ALA A 57 -9.72 8.16 -21.52
N ASN A 58 -9.43 7.41 -22.59
CA ASN A 58 -8.27 7.63 -23.48
C ASN A 58 -6.91 7.61 -22.73
N ILE A 59 -6.77 6.72 -21.75
CA ILE A 59 -5.57 6.55 -20.92
C ILE A 59 -4.95 5.17 -21.20
N TYR A 60 -3.64 5.10 -21.39
CA TYR A 60 -2.92 3.83 -21.23
C TYR A 60 -2.70 3.53 -19.76
N PHE A 61 -3.10 2.35 -19.31
CA PHE A 61 -2.95 1.94 -17.93
C PHE A 61 -2.32 0.56 -17.80
N GLU A 62 -1.34 0.42 -16.90
CA GLU A 62 -0.76 -0.88 -16.55
C GLU A 62 -0.54 -1.04 -15.05
N PHE A 63 -0.68 -2.30 -14.59
CA PHE A 63 -0.09 -2.74 -13.34
C PHE A 63 1.34 -3.22 -13.65
N SER A 64 2.33 -2.42 -13.26
CA SER A 64 3.75 -2.72 -13.42
C SER A 64 4.20 -3.77 -12.39
N THR A 65 5.41 -4.33 -12.56
CA THR A 65 5.93 -5.37 -11.67
C THR A 65 6.27 -4.89 -10.26
N ASN A 66 6.67 -3.62 -10.12
CA ASN A 66 6.94 -2.95 -8.86
C ASN A 66 6.84 -1.42 -9.06
N GLU A 67 6.92 -0.65 -7.98
CA GLU A 67 6.80 0.81 -7.99
C GLU A 67 7.95 1.49 -8.73
N LYS A 68 9.15 0.89 -8.75
CA LYS A 68 10.29 1.38 -9.53
C LYS A 68 9.97 1.38 -11.02
N VAL A 69 9.45 0.27 -11.55
CA VAL A 69 9.05 0.15 -12.96
C VAL A 69 7.88 1.09 -13.26
N ALA A 70 6.88 1.18 -12.37
CA ALA A 70 5.77 2.12 -12.54
C ALA A 70 6.25 3.58 -12.63
N MET A 71 7.18 3.97 -11.75
CA MET A 71 7.82 5.29 -11.75
C MET A 71 8.58 5.54 -13.06
N GLU A 72 9.32 4.55 -13.57
CA GLU A 72 10.07 4.65 -14.83
C GLU A 72 9.15 4.77 -16.05
N VAL A 73 8.04 4.02 -16.09
CA VAL A 73 7.02 4.13 -17.15
C VAL A 73 6.40 5.52 -17.16
N ALA A 74 6.00 6.04 -15.99
CA ALA A 74 5.46 7.39 -15.90
C ALA A 74 6.51 8.46 -16.25
N ALA A 75 7.72 8.38 -15.68
CA ALA A 75 8.80 9.34 -15.94
C ALA A 75 9.20 9.40 -17.42
N THR A 76 9.26 8.26 -18.11
CA THR A 76 9.60 8.22 -19.54
C THR A 76 8.46 8.71 -20.45
N ALA A 77 7.20 8.50 -20.05
CA ALA A 77 6.05 9.13 -20.70
C ALA A 77 6.10 10.66 -20.54
N ALA A 78 6.39 11.14 -19.33
CA ALA A 78 6.57 12.56 -19.03
C ALA A 78 7.74 13.19 -19.80
N ALA A 79 8.89 12.50 -19.87
CA ALA A 79 10.04 12.93 -20.66
C ALA A 79 9.71 13.03 -22.16
N SER A 80 8.76 12.23 -22.63
CA SER A 80 8.23 12.23 -24.00
C SER A 80 7.14 13.28 -24.24
N GLY A 81 6.85 14.14 -23.25
CA GLY A 81 5.89 15.24 -23.38
C GLY A 81 4.43 14.86 -23.12
N LEU A 82 4.16 13.70 -22.50
CA LEU A 82 2.81 13.31 -22.10
C LEU A 82 2.55 13.63 -20.62
N ARG A 83 1.30 13.93 -20.27
CA ARG A 83 0.89 13.90 -18.86
C ARG A 83 0.87 12.45 -18.38
N SER A 84 1.53 12.18 -17.28
CA SER A 84 1.70 10.84 -16.72
C SER A 84 1.42 10.77 -15.23
N PHE A 85 0.89 9.64 -14.78
CA PHE A 85 0.49 9.45 -13.40
C PHE A 85 1.05 8.15 -12.85
N THR A 86 1.63 8.20 -11.66
CA THR A 86 1.92 7.00 -10.89
C THR A 86 1.44 7.18 -9.46
N PHE A 87 1.07 6.08 -8.82
CA PHE A 87 0.56 6.10 -7.47
C PHE A 87 0.97 4.86 -6.73
N MET A 88 1.16 5.01 -5.42
CA MET A 88 1.62 3.97 -4.52
C MET A 88 1.28 4.36 -3.08
N LYS A 89 1.44 3.42 -2.15
CA LYS A 89 1.50 3.78 -0.72
C LYS A 89 2.89 4.28 -0.33
N HIS A 90 3.01 4.92 0.83
CA HIS A 90 4.29 5.42 1.37
C HIS A 90 5.45 4.43 1.26
N VAL A 91 5.28 3.15 1.61
CA VAL A 91 6.39 2.21 1.51
C VAL A 91 6.83 1.92 0.06
N GLY A 92 5.94 2.10 -0.91
CA GLY A 92 6.26 2.01 -2.34
C GLY A 92 7.24 3.09 -2.80
N MET A 93 7.25 4.25 -2.12
CA MET A 93 8.26 5.30 -2.36
C MET A 93 9.68 4.81 -2.04
N ASN A 94 9.86 3.85 -1.11
CA ASN A 94 11.17 3.21 -0.91
C ASN A 94 11.62 2.43 -2.15
N VAL A 95 10.70 1.68 -2.76
CA VAL A 95 11.00 0.85 -3.94
C VAL A 95 11.28 1.75 -5.14
N ALA A 96 10.51 2.82 -5.30
CA ALA A 96 10.67 3.79 -6.39
C ALA A 96 11.82 4.79 -6.16
N SER A 97 12.41 4.87 -4.96
CA SER A 97 13.24 6.01 -4.54
C SER A 97 14.39 6.31 -5.49
N ASP A 98 15.08 5.28 -5.99
CA ASP A 98 16.21 5.44 -6.90
C ASP A 98 15.81 6.16 -8.21
N SER A 99 14.70 5.71 -8.82
CA SER A 99 14.16 6.31 -10.03
C SER A 99 13.51 7.68 -9.75
N PHE A 100 12.88 7.83 -8.57
CA PHE A 100 12.31 9.09 -8.08
C PHE A 100 13.36 10.20 -7.91
N MET A 101 14.45 9.92 -7.19
CA MET A 101 15.55 10.88 -6.96
C MET A 101 16.14 11.36 -8.29
N THR A 102 16.34 10.43 -9.21
CA THR A 102 16.90 10.74 -10.54
C THR A 102 15.94 11.57 -11.38
N THR A 103 14.63 11.30 -11.29
CA THR A 103 13.59 12.04 -12.03
C THR A 103 13.49 13.50 -11.57
N ALA A 104 13.72 13.79 -10.29
CA ALA A 104 13.78 15.16 -9.79
C ALA A 104 14.90 15.97 -10.46
N TYR A 105 16.04 15.34 -10.75
CA TYR A 105 17.17 15.98 -11.46
C TYR A 105 16.90 16.13 -12.94
N SER A 106 16.44 15.07 -13.61
CA SER A 106 16.18 15.12 -15.05
C SER A 106 15.00 16.01 -15.42
N GLY A 107 14.09 16.20 -14.46
CA GLY A 107 12.81 16.85 -14.67
C GLY A 107 11.94 16.09 -15.65
N VAL A 108 10.88 16.75 -16.10
CA VAL A 108 9.88 16.21 -17.03
C VAL A 108 9.53 17.22 -18.13
N ASN A 109 9.00 16.75 -19.26
CA ASN A 109 8.59 17.63 -20.37
C ASN A 109 7.07 17.77 -20.50
N GLY A 110 6.31 16.75 -20.12
CA GLY A 110 4.89 16.82 -19.80
C GLY A 110 4.67 16.64 -18.29
N GLY A 111 3.49 16.95 -17.79
CA GLY A 111 3.22 16.90 -16.36
C GLY A 111 3.33 15.48 -15.78
N MET A 112 3.95 15.35 -14.61
CA MET A 112 4.05 14.09 -13.87
C MET A 112 3.59 14.27 -12.44
N VAL A 113 2.58 13.49 -12.06
CA VAL A 113 2.06 13.47 -10.69
C VAL A 113 2.29 12.09 -10.07
N ILE A 114 2.80 12.11 -8.84
CA ILE A 114 3.00 10.95 -8.00
C ILE A 114 2.01 11.06 -6.84
N LEU A 115 1.01 10.19 -6.78
CA LEU A 115 0.15 10.12 -5.60
C LEU A 115 0.73 9.12 -4.60
N SER A 116 1.14 9.61 -3.43
CA SER A 116 1.57 8.73 -2.33
C SER A 116 0.49 8.72 -1.25
N ALA A 117 -0.04 7.53 -0.95
CA ALA A 117 -1.02 7.34 0.11
C ALA A 117 -0.33 6.79 1.36
N ASP A 118 -0.13 7.65 2.36
CA ASP A 118 0.48 7.30 3.64
C ASP A 118 -0.52 6.53 4.53
N ASP A 119 -0.02 5.58 5.33
CA ASP A 119 -0.83 4.71 6.22
C ASP A 119 -0.46 4.88 7.71
N PRO A 120 -0.78 6.04 8.34
CA PRO A 120 -0.69 6.19 9.78
C PRO A 120 -1.43 5.05 10.51
N SER A 121 -0.92 4.59 11.65
CA SER A 121 -1.40 3.41 12.40
C SER A 121 -1.25 2.05 11.72
N LEU A 122 -0.69 1.95 10.50
CA LEU A 122 -0.30 0.67 9.90
C LEU A 122 -1.43 -0.32 9.68
N PHE A 123 -2.59 0.15 9.21
CA PHE A 123 -3.72 -0.72 8.92
C PHE A 123 -3.38 -1.82 7.90
N SER A 124 -2.42 -1.55 7.00
CA SER A 124 -2.04 -2.46 5.92
C SER A 124 -0.53 -2.45 5.61
N SER A 125 0.28 -1.99 6.55
CA SER A 125 1.71 -1.71 6.34
C SER A 125 2.60 -2.25 7.45
N GLN A 126 3.88 -2.44 7.14
CA GLN A 126 4.87 -3.05 8.04
C GLN A 126 5.49 -2.04 8.98
N ASN A 127 5.55 -0.78 8.56
CA ASN A 127 6.15 0.33 9.29
C ASN A 127 5.51 1.66 8.89
N GLU A 128 5.62 2.62 9.81
CA GLU A 128 5.03 3.96 9.68
C GLU A 128 6.10 4.86 9.07
N GLN A 129 5.76 5.55 7.98
CA GLN A 129 6.68 6.49 7.31
C GLN A 129 5.90 7.68 6.82
N ASP A 130 6.62 8.78 6.63
CA ASP A 130 6.06 10.05 6.21
C ASP A 130 6.67 10.49 4.87
N THR A 131 5.84 10.51 3.82
CA THR A 131 6.28 10.85 2.46
C THR A 131 6.84 12.28 2.38
N ARG A 132 6.51 13.18 3.32
CA ARG A 132 7.05 14.54 3.35
C ARG A 132 8.58 14.56 3.41
N ASN A 133 9.19 13.55 4.03
CA ASN A 133 10.65 13.39 4.04
C ASN A 133 11.23 13.08 2.65
N TYR A 134 10.52 12.35 1.81
CA TYR A 134 10.96 12.05 0.43
C TYR A 134 10.96 13.29 -0.45
N GLY A 135 9.89 14.10 -0.41
CA GLY A 135 9.85 15.34 -1.21
C GLY A 135 10.92 16.33 -0.76
N ARG A 136 11.21 16.44 0.55
CA ARG A 136 12.32 17.24 1.08
C ARG A 136 13.69 16.71 0.62
N LEU A 137 13.90 15.40 0.66
CA LEU A 137 15.15 14.78 0.22
C LEU A 137 15.40 14.97 -1.28
N ALA A 138 14.34 14.89 -2.10
CA ALA A 138 14.43 14.98 -3.55
C ALA A 138 14.27 16.41 -4.10
N ASN A 139 13.91 17.40 -3.28
CA ASN A 139 13.43 18.72 -3.72
C ASN A 139 12.25 18.61 -4.71
N VAL A 140 11.18 17.93 -4.28
CA VAL A 140 9.96 17.73 -5.08
C VAL A 140 8.76 18.26 -4.31
N PRO A 141 7.94 19.16 -4.90
CA PRO A 141 6.79 19.76 -4.22
C PRO A 141 5.73 18.74 -3.83
N ILE A 142 5.02 19.02 -2.73
CA ILE A 142 4.01 18.16 -2.10
C ILE A 142 2.73 18.94 -1.79
N LEU A 143 1.61 18.47 -2.32
CA LEU A 143 0.25 18.93 -2.05
C LEU A 143 -0.46 18.01 -1.04
N GLU A 144 -1.27 18.58 -0.15
CA GLU A 144 -1.91 17.90 1.00
C GLU A 144 -3.44 18.13 1.02
N PRO A 145 -4.22 17.43 0.15
CA PRO A 145 -5.68 17.52 0.18
C PRO A 145 -6.25 17.02 1.51
N SER A 146 -7.31 17.68 2.00
CA SER A 146 -8.04 17.25 3.22
C SER A 146 -9.36 16.54 2.93
N ASN A 147 -9.89 16.62 1.72
CA ASN A 147 -11.20 16.05 1.36
C ASN A 147 -11.25 15.61 -0.11
N CYS A 148 -12.31 14.89 -0.51
CA CYS A 148 -12.45 14.35 -1.86
C CYS A 148 -12.43 15.42 -2.97
N GLN A 149 -13.02 16.60 -2.73
CA GLN A 149 -13.01 17.69 -3.71
C GLN A 149 -11.58 18.18 -3.94
N GLU A 150 -10.85 18.42 -2.87
CA GLU A 150 -9.44 18.83 -2.92
C GLU A 150 -8.55 17.76 -3.54
N VAL A 151 -8.79 16.47 -3.29
CA VAL A 151 -8.03 15.41 -3.98
C VAL A 151 -8.16 15.58 -5.50
N LYS A 152 -9.37 15.78 -6.01
CA LYS A 152 -9.61 15.97 -7.44
C LYS A 152 -8.94 17.26 -7.95
N ASP A 153 -9.16 18.38 -7.26
CA ASP A 153 -8.65 19.69 -7.69
C ASP A 153 -7.12 19.78 -7.60
N MET A 154 -6.52 19.29 -6.52
CA MET A 154 -5.07 19.30 -6.33
C MET A 154 -4.35 18.34 -7.26
N VAL A 155 -4.92 17.16 -7.58
CA VAL A 155 -4.35 16.28 -8.61
C VAL A 155 -4.29 16.98 -9.96
N LYS A 156 -5.37 17.67 -10.36
CA LYS A 156 -5.39 18.43 -11.61
C LYS A 156 -4.36 19.57 -11.60
N TYR A 157 -4.34 20.36 -10.53
CA TYR A 157 -3.40 21.45 -10.36
C TYR A 157 -1.93 20.96 -10.32
N ALA A 158 -1.66 19.80 -9.75
CA ALA A 158 -0.32 19.21 -9.70
C ALA A 158 0.27 18.98 -11.09
N PHE A 159 -0.56 18.65 -12.09
CA PHE A 159 -0.08 18.55 -13.48
C PHE A 159 0.34 19.91 -14.04
N ASP A 160 -0.43 20.95 -13.78
CA ASP A 160 -0.13 22.31 -14.25
C ASP A 160 1.16 22.83 -13.58
N LEU A 161 1.30 22.63 -12.26
CA LEU A 161 2.52 22.96 -11.52
C LEU A 161 3.73 22.16 -12.04
N SER A 162 3.54 20.86 -12.32
CA SER A 162 4.58 19.99 -12.86
C SER A 162 5.09 20.49 -14.22
N GLU A 163 4.20 20.90 -15.11
CA GLU A 163 4.55 21.42 -16.44
C GLU A 163 5.23 22.78 -16.36
N GLN A 164 4.75 23.66 -15.48
CA GLN A 164 5.32 24.99 -15.26
C GLN A 164 6.79 24.90 -14.84
N PHE A 165 7.12 24.00 -13.90
CA PHE A 165 8.48 23.87 -13.36
C PHE A 165 9.29 22.72 -13.94
N LYS A 166 8.69 21.88 -14.81
CA LYS A 166 9.31 20.69 -15.37
C LYS A 166 9.85 19.76 -14.28
N LEU A 167 9.06 19.54 -13.23
CA LEU A 167 9.37 18.67 -12.09
C LEU A 167 8.22 17.72 -11.84
N PRO A 168 8.46 16.49 -11.33
CA PRO A 168 7.36 15.72 -10.75
C PRO A 168 6.75 16.47 -9.57
N VAL A 169 5.48 16.21 -9.27
CA VAL A 169 4.78 16.76 -8.09
C VAL A 169 4.17 15.61 -7.30
N ILE A 170 4.33 15.62 -5.98
CA ILE A 170 3.68 14.66 -5.10
C ILE A 170 2.32 15.22 -4.67
N VAL A 171 1.29 14.39 -4.76
CA VAL A 171 0.03 14.60 -4.03
C VAL A 171 0.00 13.56 -2.92
N ARG A 172 0.05 14.01 -1.67
CA ARG A 172 0.06 13.12 -0.51
C ARG A 172 -1.36 12.98 0.04
N THR A 173 -1.84 11.76 0.17
CA THR A 173 -3.05 11.45 0.93
C THR A 173 -2.69 10.61 2.15
N THR A 174 -3.57 10.57 3.15
CA THR A 174 -3.53 9.56 4.22
C THR A 174 -4.60 8.50 3.98
N THR A 175 -4.57 7.39 4.72
CA THR A 175 -5.63 6.37 4.70
C THR A 175 -7.05 6.97 4.79
N ARG A 176 -7.24 8.03 5.59
CA ARG A 176 -8.56 8.67 5.76
C ARG A 176 -8.96 9.50 4.57
N VAL A 177 -8.06 10.30 4.00
CA VAL A 177 -8.37 11.04 2.76
C VAL A 177 -8.62 10.08 1.61
N SER A 178 -7.84 9.00 1.49
CA SER A 178 -8.02 7.99 0.45
C SER A 178 -9.35 7.25 0.55
N HIS A 179 -9.81 6.93 1.77
CA HIS A 179 -11.00 6.09 1.99
C HIS A 179 -12.26 6.84 2.49
N MET A 180 -12.21 8.16 2.69
CA MET A 180 -13.41 8.95 2.97
C MET A 180 -14.26 9.12 1.71
N ARG A 181 -15.57 9.39 1.90
CA ARG A 181 -16.47 9.79 0.81
C ARG A 181 -16.97 11.22 1.00
N GLY A 182 -17.08 11.95 -0.10
CA GLY A 182 -17.53 13.33 -0.13
C GLY A 182 -18.21 13.68 -1.45
N VAL A 183 -18.97 14.78 -1.45
CA VAL A 183 -19.52 15.34 -2.69
C VAL A 183 -18.37 15.99 -3.46
N VAL A 184 -18.20 15.59 -4.72
CA VAL A 184 -17.21 16.13 -5.64
C VAL A 184 -17.94 16.74 -6.82
N GLU A 185 -17.68 18.02 -7.06
CA GLU A 185 -18.12 18.77 -8.23
C GLU A 185 -17.08 18.62 -9.36
N PHE A 186 -17.60 18.20 -10.51
CA PHE A 186 -16.83 17.91 -11.70
C PHE A 186 -16.43 19.19 -12.43
N GLY A 187 -15.19 19.24 -12.89
CA GLY A 187 -14.66 20.27 -13.78
C GLY A 187 -14.59 19.82 -15.23
N GLU A 188 -14.06 20.72 -16.06
CA GLU A 188 -13.75 20.47 -17.48
C GLU A 188 -12.69 19.38 -17.64
N VAL A 189 -12.94 18.49 -18.60
CA VAL A 189 -12.02 17.42 -18.99
C VAL A 189 -11.12 17.91 -20.12
N VAL A 190 -9.81 17.86 -19.90
CA VAL A 190 -8.83 18.13 -20.95
C VAL A 190 -8.75 16.91 -21.87
N ASP A 191 -9.01 17.14 -23.17
CA ASP A 191 -8.98 16.07 -24.16
C ASP A 191 -7.57 15.49 -24.35
N ASN A 192 -7.48 14.17 -24.20
CA ASN A 192 -6.30 13.32 -24.32
C ASN A 192 -6.49 12.22 -25.38
N SER A 193 -7.53 12.32 -26.21
CA SER A 193 -7.75 11.41 -27.34
C SER A 193 -6.66 11.54 -28.40
N SER A 194 -6.42 10.44 -29.13
CA SER A 194 -5.47 10.39 -30.24
C SER A 194 -6.20 10.33 -31.57
N GLU A 195 -5.67 11.04 -32.57
CA GLU A 195 -6.11 10.97 -33.97
C GLU A 195 -5.55 9.73 -34.71
N GLY A 196 -4.65 8.97 -34.07
CA GLY A 196 -4.03 7.76 -34.61
C GLY A 196 -4.74 6.46 -34.21
N GLU A 197 -4.04 5.32 -34.36
CA GLU A 197 -4.61 3.99 -34.07
C GLU A 197 -4.83 3.71 -32.58
N SER A 198 -4.10 4.38 -31.68
CA SER A 198 -4.31 4.28 -30.23
C SER A 198 -5.42 5.21 -29.77
N HIS A 199 -6.17 4.81 -28.73
CA HIS A 199 -7.19 5.66 -28.11
C HIS A 199 -6.58 6.79 -27.25
N TRP A 200 -5.33 6.67 -26.81
CA TRP A 200 -4.61 7.68 -26.04
C TRP A 200 -3.53 8.40 -26.87
N LYS A 201 -3.16 9.62 -26.47
CA LYS A 201 -2.07 10.41 -27.09
C LYS A 201 -0.71 9.70 -27.01
N LYS A 202 0.07 9.85 -28.09
CA LYS A 202 1.48 9.42 -28.17
C LYS A 202 2.40 10.64 -28.09
N GLY A 203 3.43 10.53 -27.27
CA GLY A 203 4.44 11.59 -27.08
C GLY A 203 5.56 11.55 -28.12
N PHE A 204 6.45 12.53 -28.04
CA PHE A 204 7.67 12.60 -28.83
C PHE A 204 8.88 12.90 -27.94
N PHE A 205 9.78 11.92 -27.82
CA PHE A 205 11.02 12.11 -27.07
C PHE A 205 12.05 12.93 -27.86
N LYS A 206 12.21 14.20 -27.48
CA LYS A 206 13.27 15.06 -28.02
C LYS A 206 14.58 14.79 -27.28
N LYS A 207 15.59 14.28 -28.00
CA LYS A 207 16.92 13.99 -27.45
C LYS A 207 17.53 15.25 -26.81
N ASN A 208 17.83 15.17 -25.52
CA ASN A 208 18.58 16.18 -24.77
C ASN A 208 19.40 15.51 -23.65
N PRO A 209 20.61 14.97 -23.96
CA PRO A 209 21.41 14.26 -22.96
C PRO A 209 21.77 15.12 -21.74
N ALA A 210 21.95 16.43 -21.90
CA ALA A 210 22.26 17.35 -20.81
C ALA A 210 21.12 17.49 -19.79
N GLN A 211 19.90 17.11 -20.16
CA GLN A 211 18.74 17.05 -19.26
C GLN A 211 18.50 15.63 -18.73
N PHE A 212 18.61 14.61 -19.58
CA PHE A 212 18.13 13.26 -19.24
C PHE A 212 19.21 12.28 -18.78
N VAL A 213 20.49 12.65 -18.82
CA VAL A 213 21.60 11.77 -18.45
C VAL A 213 22.39 12.43 -17.32
N PRO A 214 22.04 12.18 -16.04
CA PRO A 214 22.65 12.83 -14.88
C PRO A 214 24.05 12.24 -14.57
N VAL A 215 24.98 12.42 -15.49
CA VAL A 215 26.41 12.20 -15.25
C VAL A 215 27.00 13.37 -14.47
N PRO A 216 28.13 13.20 -13.75
CA PRO A 216 28.74 14.27 -12.96
C PRO A 216 28.99 15.59 -13.70
N ALA A 217 29.12 15.56 -15.03
CA ALA A 217 29.28 16.75 -15.87
C ALA A 217 28.01 17.62 -15.99
N PHE A 218 26.82 17.07 -15.76
CA PHE A 218 25.53 17.78 -15.83
C PHE A 218 24.81 17.81 -14.48
N ALA A 219 24.95 16.77 -13.66
CA ALA A 219 24.20 16.62 -12.41
C ALA A 219 24.39 17.76 -11.40
N LYS A 220 25.56 18.42 -11.41
CA LYS A 220 25.83 19.58 -10.55
C LYS A 220 24.93 20.77 -10.91
N ASP A 221 24.86 21.10 -12.19
CA ASP A 221 24.06 22.22 -12.69
C ASP A 221 22.56 21.89 -12.61
N MET A 222 22.19 20.62 -12.83
CA MET A 222 20.82 20.14 -12.61
C MET A 222 20.35 20.40 -11.18
N HIS A 223 21.20 20.16 -10.18
CA HIS A 223 20.85 20.38 -8.78
C HIS A 223 20.68 21.87 -8.45
N VAL A 224 21.53 22.75 -8.99
CA VAL A 224 21.37 24.20 -8.82
C VAL A 224 20.02 24.65 -9.38
N ALA A 225 19.70 24.24 -10.62
CA ALA A 225 18.42 24.56 -11.23
C ALA A 225 17.23 23.97 -10.46
N LEU A 226 17.38 22.80 -9.85
CA LEU A 226 16.35 22.18 -9.01
C LEU A 226 16.06 23.03 -7.75
N VAL A 227 17.11 23.51 -7.07
CA VAL A 227 16.96 24.37 -5.89
C VAL A 227 16.32 25.70 -6.26
N GLU A 228 16.75 26.33 -7.36
CA GLU A 228 16.15 27.60 -7.85
C GLU A 228 14.65 27.44 -8.14
N LYS A 229 14.22 26.31 -8.71
CA LYS A 229 12.80 26.01 -8.92
C LYS A 229 12.04 25.90 -7.59
N MET A 230 12.63 25.32 -6.56
CA MET A 230 11.97 25.24 -5.25
C MET A 230 11.74 26.61 -4.63
N ASP A 231 12.67 27.54 -4.81
CA ASP A 231 12.52 28.93 -4.36
C ASP A 231 11.38 29.64 -5.09
N GLU A 232 11.23 29.42 -6.41
CA GLU A 232 10.11 29.97 -7.18
C GLU A 232 8.77 29.33 -6.81
N ILE A 233 8.74 28.00 -6.59
CA ILE A 233 7.53 27.31 -6.12
C ILE A 233 7.16 27.81 -4.72
N ASN A 234 8.12 28.13 -3.85
CA ASN A 234 7.84 28.66 -2.52
C ASN A 234 6.99 29.94 -2.57
N LYS A 235 7.27 30.85 -3.53
CA LYS A 235 6.45 32.05 -3.75
C LYS A 235 4.99 31.69 -4.06
N ILE A 236 4.78 30.71 -4.93
CA ILE A 236 3.44 30.19 -5.25
C ILE A 236 2.79 29.54 -4.03
N THR A 237 3.54 28.79 -3.22
CA THR A 237 2.98 28.15 -2.02
C THR A 237 2.46 29.18 -1.02
N ASN A 238 3.12 30.34 -0.87
CA ASN A 238 2.68 31.40 0.04
C ASN A 238 1.35 32.05 -0.41
N GLU A 239 1.13 32.15 -1.72
CA GLU A 239 -0.05 32.79 -2.32
C GLU A 239 -1.15 31.79 -2.71
N SER A 240 -0.97 30.50 -2.44
CA SER A 240 -1.89 29.46 -2.90
C SER A 240 -3.26 29.55 -2.24
N ASP A 241 -4.32 29.52 -3.06
CA ASP A 241 -5.72 29.40 -2.63
C ASP A 241 -6.03 28.11 -1.87
N PHE A 242 -5.13 27.13 -1.90
CA PHE A 242 -5.26 25.91 -1.11
C PHE A 242 -4.90 26.11 0.37
N ASN A 243 -4.25 27.23 0.72
CA ASN A 243 -4.08 27.66 2.10
C ASN A 243 -5.36 28.37 2.55
N VAL A 244 -6.11 27.74 3.45
CA VAL A 244 -7.43 28.24 3.87
C VAL A 244 -7.38 28.67 5.32
N GLU A 245 -7.72 29.94 5.57
CA GLU A 245 -7.89 30.49 6.91
C GLU A 245 -9.37 30.46 7.31
N SER A 246 -9.65 29.94 8.48
CA SER A 246 -10.99 29.95 9.09
C SER A 246 -10.93 30.69 10.42
N TYR A 247 -11.72 31.76 10.51
CA TYR A 247 -11.71 32.66 11.66
C TYR A 247 -12.91 32.40 12.58
N PHE A 248 -12.63 31.98 13.80
CA PHE A 248 -13.59 31.72 14.88
C PHE A 248 -13.27 32.53 16.15
N SER A 249 -12.00 32.88 16.35
CA SER A 249 -11.48 33.55 17.52
C SER A 249 -11.86 35.02 17.59
N GLN A 250 -12.22 35.49 18.78
CA GLN A 250 -12.41 36.90 19.11
C GLN A 250 -11.20 37.49 19.83
N ASN A 251 -10.46 36.67 20.57
CA ASN A 251 -9.35 37.12 21.41
C ASN A 251 -7.97 36.91 20.76
N LYS A 252 -7.90 36.13 19.67
CA LYS A 252 -6.65 35.75 19.00
C LYS A 252 -5.59 35.17 19.94
N LYS A 253 -6.00 34.51 21.02
CA LYS A 253 -5.05 33.86 21.93
C LYS A 253 -4.44 32.62 21.30
N TYR A 254 -5.28 31.82 20.64
CA TYR A 254 -4.92 30.51 20.09
C TYR A 254 -5.16 30.45 18.58
N GLY A 255 -4.16 29.93 17.85
CA GLY A 255 -4.29 29.50 16.47
C GLY A 255 -4.01 28.00 16.30
N VAL A 256 -4.40 27.43 15.16
CA VAL A 256 -4.07 26.05 14.75
C VAL A 256 -3.52 26.06 13.33
N ILE A 257 -2.45 25.30 13.08
CA ILE A 257 -1.96 24.98 11.75
C ILE A 257 -2.06 23.48 11.53
N ALA A 258 -2.68 23.07 10.43
CA ALA A 258 -2.86 21.66 10.08
C ALA A 258 -2.89 21.44 8.56
N SER A 259 -2.74 20.19 8.13
CA SER A 259 -2.95 19.78 6.73
C SER A 259 -3.69 18.46 6.65
N SER A 260 -4.20 18.13 5.47
CA SER A 260 -4.85 16.84 5.18
C SER A 260 -5.88 16.40 6.25
N SER A 261 -5.87 15.15 6.71
CA SER A 261 -6.82 14.63 7.71
C SER A 261 -6.73 15.33 9.07
N ALA A 262 -5.52 15.70 9.49
CA ALA A 262 -5.28 16.39 10.75
C ALA A 262 -6.07 17.72 10.84
N TYR A 263 -6.23 18.43 9.71
CA TYR A 263 -7.12 19.60 9.62
C TYR A 263 -8.57 19.25 9.92
N ASN A 264 -9.11 18.16 9.38
CA ASN A 264 -10.53 17.80 9.58
C ASN A 264 -10.81 17.54 11.07
N TYR A 265 -9.92 16.82 11.76
CA TYR A 265 -10.06 16.55 13.19
C TYR A 265 -10.01 17.82 14.02
N ALA A 266 -9.04 18.71 13.75
CA ALA A 266 -8.94 19.99 14.44
C ALA A 266 -10.17 20.86 14.20
N TYR A 267 -10.63 20.95 12.95
CA TYR A 267 -11.79 21.71 12.57
C TYR A 267 -13.05 21.19 13.29
N ASP A 268 -13.30 19.89 13.27
CA ASP A 268 -14.46 19.28 13.92
C ASP A 268 -14.46 19.54 15.43
N VAL A 269 -13.32 19.36 16.10
CA VAL A 269 -13.19 19.61 17.55
C VAL A 269 -13.45 21.09 17.89
N ILE A 270 -12.89 22.02 17.13
CA ILE A 270 -13.07 23.47 17.34
C ILE A 270 -14.54 23.84 17.15
N ARG A 271 -15.16 23.37 16.06
CA ARG A 271 -16.55 23.70 15.73
C ARG A 271 -17.54 23.06 16.70
N TYR A 272 -17.36 21.80 17.05
CA TYR A 272 -18.28 21.07 17.93
C TYR A 272 -18.29 21.67 19.33
N ASN A 273 -17.13 22.10 19.85
CA ASN A 273 -17.00 22.65 21.19
C ASN A 273 -17.04 24.19 21.24
N ASN A 274 -17.27 24.86 20.10
CA ASN A 274 -17.26 26.32 19.97
C ASN A 274 -15.98 26.98 20.55
N LEU A 275 -14.81 26.43 20.22
CA LEU A 275 -13.54 26.93 20.75
C LEU A 275 -13.12 28.23 20.06
N ASP A 276 -12.54 29.15 20.84
CA ASP A 276 -12.07 30.48 20.42
C ASP A 276 -10.71 30.41 19.69
N ILE A 277 -10.60 29.57 18.66
CA ILE A 277 -9.34 29.21 17.99
C ILE A 277 -9.49 29.41 16.47
N ASP A 278 -8.58 30.14 15.84
CA ASP A 278 -8.53 30.27 14.37
C ASP A 278 -7.71 29.14 13.75
N VAL A 279 -8.00 28.79 12.49
CA VAL A 279 -7.35 27.66 11.81
C VAL A 279 -6.74 28.11 10.48
N LEU A 280 -5.46 27.79 10.26
CA LEU A 280 -4.80 27.81 8.96
C LEU A 280 -4.61 26.37 8.46
N LYS A 281 -5.36 26.00 7.43
CA LYS A 281 -5.13 24.77 6.67
C LYS A 281 -4.08 25.02 5.61
N LEU A 282 -3.02 24.21 5.57
CA LEU A 282 -2.00 24.28 4.51
C LEU A 282 -2.34 23.34 3.35
N GLY A 283 -2.23 23.87 2.13
CA GLY A 283 -2.36 23.09 0.89
C GLY A 283 -1.06 22.43 0.44
N PHE A 284 0.07 22.96 0.87
CA PHE A 284 1.41 22.44 0.59
C PHE A 284 2.13 22.11 1.90
N SER A 285 2.77 20.95 1.96
CA SER A 285 3.74 20.64 3.02
C SER A 285 5.18 20.90 2.60
N TYR A 286 5.45 20.96 1.29
CA TYR A 286 6.77 21.31 0.76
C TYR A 286 6.68 21.88 -0.67
N PRO A 287 7.37 22.99 -1.00
CA PRO A 287 7.95 23.96 -0.08
C PRO A 287 6.95 24.44 0.96
N PHE A 288 7.43 24.67 2.17
CA PHE A 288 6.61 25.18 3.25
C PHE A 288 6.32 26.68 3.05
N PRO A 289 5.06 27.15 3.17
CA PRO A 289 4.71 28.55 2.93
C PRO A 289 5.10 29.44 4.13
N TYR A 290 6.40 29.72 4.26
CA TYR A 290 7.00 30.43 5.40
C TYR A 290 6.39 31.80 5.67
N ASP A 291 6.13 32.60 4.64
CA ASP A 291 5.62 33.97 4.79
C ASP A 291 4.15 33.94 5.21
N LYS A 292 3.34 33.08 4.59
CA LYS A 292 1.93 32.88 4.96
C LYS A 292 1.78 32.42 6.41
N VAL A 293 2.63 31.47 6.84
CA VAL A 293 2.62 30.96 8.22
C VAL A 293 3.09 32.03 9.19
N ALA A 294 4.16 32.77 8.88
CA ALA A 294 4.61 33.88 9.72
C ALA A 294 3.53 34.97 9.86
N ASP A 295 2.85 35.29 8.76
CA ASP A 295 1.75 36.26 8.74
C ASP A 295 0.53 35.80 9.54
N PHE A 296 0.26 34.50 9.58
CA PHE A 296 -0.81 33.96 10.43
C PHE A 296 -0.40 33.98 11.90
N VAL A 297 0.75 33.39 12.27
CA VAL A 297 1.11 33.18 13.68
C VAL A 297 1.43 34.47 14.43
N LYS A 298 1.85 35.55 13.76
CA LYS A 298 2.19 36.84 14.42
C LYS A 298 1.04 37.46 15.21
N ASP A 299 -0.19 37.07 14.89
CA ASP A 299 -1.41 37.58 15.49
C ASP A 299 -1.83 36.80 16.75
N TYR A 300 -1.16 35.69 17.07
CA TYR A 300 -1.51 34.79 18.17
C TYR A 300 -0.39 34.67 19.22
N ASP A 301 -0.80 34.50 20.48
CA ASP A 301 0.12 34.22 21.59
C ASP A 301 0.65 32.78 21.51
N GLU A 302 -0.23 31.83 21.20
CA GLU A 302 0.04 30.39 21.19
C GLU A 302 -0.58 29.74 19.93
N VAL A 303 0.14 28.81 19.30
CA VAL A 303 -0.34 28.06 18.12
C VAL A 303 -0.18 26.56 18.30
N PHE A 304 -1.21 25.79 17.97
CA PHE A 304 -1.17 24.35 17.93
C PHE A 304 -0.83 23.84 16.54
N ILE A 305 0.06 22.85 16.45
CA ILE A 305 0.38 22.17 15.21
C ILE A 305 -0.22 20.77 15.24
N VAL A 306 -1.22 20.55 14.40
CA VAL A 306 -1.94 19.28 14.30
C VAL A 306 -1.51 18.63 12.98
N GLU A 307 -0.59 17.66 13.06
CA GLU A 307 -0.04 16.97 11.90
C GLU A 307 0.23 15.49 12.15
N GLU A 308 0.32 14.72 11.06
CA GLU A 308 0.61 13.28 11.05
C GLU A 308 1.64 12.98 9.95
N VAL A 309 2.71 12.21 10.17
CA VAL A 309 3.12 11.45 11.37
C VAL A 309 4.25 12.18 12.10
N ASP A 310 5.23 12.65 11.33
CA ASP A 310 6.40 13.37 11.85
C ASP A 310 6.09 14.85 12.13
N PRO A 311 6.84 15.50 13.05
CA PRO A 311 6.72 16.94 13.32
C PRO A 311 7.41 17.77 12.22
N ILE A 312 6.87 17.79 11.00
CA ILE A 312 7.44 18.50 9.85
C ILE A 312 6.94 19.95 9.83
N ILE A 313 5.62 20.14 9.86
CA ILE A 313 4.98 21.46 9.88
C ILE A 313 5.36 22.19 11.17
N GLU A 314 5.49 21.50 12.30
CA GLU A 314 5.88 22.06 13.58
C GLU A 314 7.30 22.63 13.52
N LYS A 315 8.25 21.85 12.96
CA LYS A 315 9.64 22.30 12.78
C LYS A 315 9.72 23.48 11.82
N ASP A 316 9.02 23.43 10.68
CA ASP A 316 9.07 24.52 9.70
C ASP A 316 8.34 25.78 10.21
N THR A 317 7.29 25.64 11.04
CA THR A 317 6.65 26.75 11.75
C THR A 317 7.60 27.40 12.76
N LEU A 318 8.32 26.61 13.55
CA LEU A 318 9.37 27.13 14.46
C LEU A 318 10.46 27.88 13.70
N VAL A 319 10.84 27.40 12.50
CA VAL A 319 11.77 28.13 11.61
C VAL A 319 11.15 29.44 11.11
N ALA A 320 9.86 29.45 10.72
CA ALA A 320 9.16 30.68 10.29
C ALA A 320 9.14 31.73 11.41
N ILE A 321 8.81 31.32 12.64
CA ILE A 321 8.82 32.15 13.85
C ILE A 321 10.24 32.70 14.11
N GLY A 322 11.25 31.82 14.10
CA GLY A 322 12.64 32.20 14.35
C GLY A 322 13.21 33.17 13.31
N LYS A 323 12.93 32.94 12.02
CA LYS A 323 13.35 33.85 10.93
C LYS A 323 12.74 35.25 11.05
N ASN A 324 11.52 35.34 11.57
CA ASN A 324 10.77 36.60 11.68
C ASN A 324 10.84 37.24 13.08
N ASN A 325 11.59 36.66 14.02
CA ASN A 325 11.70 37.12 15.41
C ASN A 325 10.34 37.29 16.11
N LEU A 326 9.43 36.33 15.89
CA LEU A 326 8.11 36.29 16.55
C LEU A 326 8.22 35.62 17.93
N ASN A 327 7.29 35.95 18.83
CA ASN A 327 7.27 35.42 20.21
C ASN A 327 6.17 34.37 20.45
N THR A 328 5.49 33.93 19.39
CA THR A 328 4.40 32.95 19.47
C THR A 328 4.91 31.61 19.96
N VAL A 329 4.23 31.03 20.96
CA VAL A 329 4.54 29.70 21.51
C VAL A 329 3.93 28.63 20.60
N VAL A 330 4.66 27.54 20.36
CA VAL A 330 4.21 26.42 19.52
C VAL A 330 3.94 25.20 20.40
N HIS A 331 2.75 24.63 20.26
CA HIS A 331 2.31 23.39 20.90
C HIS A 331 2.11 22.29 19.88
N GLY A 332 2.70 21.13 20.08
CA GLY A 332 2.78 20.13 19.03
C GLY A 332 3.22 18.77 19.53
N LYS A 333 3.99 18.08 18.71
CA LYS A 333 4.58 16.78 19.03
C LYS A 333 5.85 16.94 19.86
N LEU A 334 6.61 18.02 19.67
CA LEU A 334 7.90 18.23 20.35
C LEU A 334 7.76 18.56 21.84
N ASP A 335 6.62 19.13 22.26
CA ASP A 335 6.32 19.44 23.66
C ASP A 335 5.41 18.40 24.35
N GLY A 336 5.00 17.35 23.62
CA GLY A 336 4.11 16.31 24.12
C GLY A 336 2.63 16.71 24.17
N THR A 337 2.23 17.79 23.50
CA THR A 337 0.81 18.14 23.33
C THR A 337 0.07 17.05 22.56
N PHE A 338 0.64 16.58 21.45
CA PHE A 338 0.11 15.49 20.61
C PHE A 338 1.08 14.30 20.50
N PRO A 339 0.59 13.06 20.24
CA PRO A 339 1.46 11.89 20.13
C PRO A 339 2.31 11.91 18.84
N VAL A 340 3.49 11.28 18.89
CA VAL A 340 4.47 11.24 17.78
C VAL A 340 4.32 10.01 16.87
N TYR A 341 3.29 9.21 17.09
CA TYR A 341 3.03 7.95 16.42
C TYR A 341 1.52 7.76 16.26
N HIS A 342 1.12 6.85 15.39
CA HIS A 342 -0.27 6.53 15.09
C HIS A 342 -1.03 7.68 14.43
N GLU A 343 -2.17 7.29 13.86
CA GLU A 343 -3.19 8.17 13.34
C GLU A 343 -3.88 8.97 14.45
N PHE A 344 -4.21 10.22 14.15
CA PHE A 344 -5.02 11.09 14.97
C PHE A 344 -6.50 10.79 14.78
N ASN A 345 -7.28 11.16 15.80
CA ASN A 345 -8.73 11.22 15.74
C ASN A 345 -9.19 12.45 16.54
N SER A 346 -10.49 12.74 16.51
CA SER A 346 -11.05 13.89 17.21
C SER A 346 -10.80 13.85 18.72
N ASP A 347 -10.74 12.67 19.36
CA ASP A 347 -10.47 12.55 20.80
C ASP A 347 -9.01 12.92 21.13
N ILE A 348 -8.05 12.44 20.33
CA ILE A 348 -6.63 12.80 20.49
C ILE A 348 -6.45 14.31 20.34
N VAL A 349 -7.09 14.92 19.33
CA VAL A 349 -6.99 16.36 19.09
C VAL A 349 -7.68 17.16 20.20
N ALA A 350 -8.87 16.73 20.62
CA ALA A 350 -9.62 17.36 21.71
C ALA A 350 -8.84 17.30 23.04
N ASN A 351 -8.25 16.16 23.38
CA ASN A 351 -7.41 16.00 24.56
C ASN A 351 -6.15 16.88 24.49
N GLY A 352 -5.52 17.01 23.32
CA GLY A 352 -4.38 17.89 23.13
C GLY A 352 -4.73 19.36 23.37
N PHE A 353 -5.85 19.84 22.83
CA PHE A 353 -6.37 21.18 23.12
C PHE A 353 -6.78 21.35 24.60
N ASN A 354 -7.40 20.33 25.20
CA ASN A 354 -7.94 20.43 26.56
C ASN A 354 -6.84 20.67 27.62
N LYS A 355 -5.60 20.23 27.36
CA LYS A 355 -4.42 20.52 28.21
C LYS A 355 -4.22 22.02 28.50
N TYR A 356 -4.71 22.89 27.63
CA TYR A 356 -4.54 24.34 27.73
C TYR A 356 -5.86 25.09 27.87
N LEU A 357 -6.93 24.60 27.22
CA LEU A 357 -8.22 25.28 27.18
C LEU A 357 -9.21 24.86 28.27
N ASN A 358 -9.04 23.68 28.89
CA ASN A 358 -9.91 23.15 29.97
C ASN A 358 -11.42 23.23 29.64
N PHE A 359 -11.80 22.92 28.38
CA PHE A 359 -13.19 23.00 27.90
C PHE A 359 -13.96 21.69 28.07
N ILE A 360 -13.26 20.59 28.30
CA ILE A 360 -13.84 19.30 28.66
C ILE A 360 -13.77 19.22 30.19
N GLU A 361 -14.93 19.17 30.85
CA GLU A 361 -14.98 18.77 32.26
C GLU A 361 -14.42 17.35 32.37
N GLU A 362 -13.44 17.11 33.24
CA GLU A 362 -12.98 15.77 33.58
C GLU A 362 -14.17 14.96 34.13
N ASN A 363 -14.95 14.32 33.26
CA ASN A 363 -15.76 13.19 33.69
C ASN A 363 -14.77 12.07 33.98
N THR A 364 -14.48 11.90 35.26
CA THR A 364 -13.75 10.75 35.82
C THR A 364 -14.52 9.43 35.67
N ASP A 365 -15.61 9.40 34.91
CA ASP A 365 -16.17 8.16 34.42
C ASP A 365 -15.17 7.60 33.41
N ASP A 366 -14.31 6.73 33.93
CA ASP A 366 -13.24 6.03 33.26
C ASP A 366 -13.81 5.20 32.09
N TYR A 367 -14.10 5.90 31.01
CA TYR A 367 -14.61 5.32 29.78
C TYR A 367 -13.54 4.41 29.18
N SER A 368 -12.25 4.72 29.42
CA SER A 368 -11.11 3.87 29.10
C SER A 368 -11.18 2.52 29.80
N ASP A 369 -11.37 2.46 31.12
CA ASP A 369 -11.49 1.19 31.84
C ASP A 369 -12.68 0.37 31.34
N ASN A 370 -13.84 1.01 31.08
CA ASN A 370 -15.00 0.31 30.51
C ASN A 370 -14.76 -0.14 29.05
N LEU A 371 -14.04 0.63 28.23
CA LEU A 371 -13.69 0.24 26.86
C LEU A 371 -12.64 -0.88 26.83
N LEU A 372 -11.66 -0.83 27.72
CA LEU A 372 -10.62 -1.83 27.90
C LEU A 372 -11.25 -3.15 28.38
N ASN A 373 -12.16 -3.09 29.35
CA ASN A 373 -12.95 -4.24 29.79
C ASN A 373 -13.83 -4.81 28.66
N LEU A 374 -14.48 -3.96 27.86
CA LEU A 374 -15.21 -4.40 26.65
C LEU A 374 -14.29 -5.01 25.60
N GLN A 375 -13.06 -4.52 25.45
CA GLN A 375 -12.05 -5.08 24.55
C GLN A 375 -11.61 -6.48 24.99
N GLU A 376 -11.48 -6.72 26.30
CA GLU A 376 -11.19 -8.06 26.84
C GLU A 376 -12.34 -9.05 26.58
N GLU A 377 -13.60 -8.58 26.58
CA GLU A 377 -14.76 -9.42 26.30
C GLU A 377 -14.98 -9.72 24.81
N ILE A 378 -14.44 -8.92 23.89
CA ILE A 378 -14.58 -9.14 22.45
C ILE A 378 -13.55 -10.19 21.99
N PRO A 379 -13.98 -11.35 21.48
CA PRO A 379 -13.04 -12.35 20.98
C PRO A 379 -12.23 -11.79 19.81
N SER A 380 -10.91 -11.83 19.95
CA SER A 380 -9.95 -11.47 18.89
C SER A 380 -10.25 -12.22 17.60
N ARG A 381 -10.41 -11.47 16.50
CA ARG A 381 -10.53 -12.01 15.14
C ARG A 381 -9.21 -11.88 14.41
N ALA A 382 -8.27 -12.77 14.72
CA ALA A 382 -7.02 -12.85 13.97
C ALA A 382 -7.30 -13.07 12.47
N PRO A 383 -6.55 -12.41 11.55
CA PRO A 383 -6.66 -12.69 10.13
C PRO A 383 -6.33 -14.15 9.83
N VAL A 384 -7.25 -14.87 9.17
CA VAL A 384 -7.09 -16.29 8.84
C VAL A 384 -7.13 -16.54 7.33
N LEU A 385 -6.45 -17.60 6.89
CA LEU A 385 -6.54 -18.08 5.52
C LEU A 385 -7.98 -18.51 5.19
N CYS A 386 -8.46 -18.14 4.00
CA CYS A 386 -9.81 -18.47 3.52
C CYS A 386 -10.09 -19.99 3.57
N ALA A 387 -11.36 -20.40 3.65
CA ALA A 387 -11.74 -21.79 3.46
C ALA A 387 -11.24 -22.30 2.09
N GLY A 388 -10.62 -23.47 2.08
CA GLY A 388 -10.03 -24.05 0.86
C GLY A 388 -8.76 -23.39 0.33
N CYS A 389 -8.15 -22.44 1.06
CA CYS A 389 -6.93 -21.78 0.62
C CYS A 389 -5.78 -22.79 0.38
N PRO A 390 -5.08 -22.74 -0.78
CA PRO A 390 -3.97 -23.65 -1.06
C PRO A 390 -2.74 -23.40 -0.15
N HIS A 391 -2.53 -22.19 0.36
CA HIS A 391 -1.41 -21.91 1.28
C HIS A 391 -1.53 -22.68 2.60
N ARG A 392 -2.76 -22.89 3.09
CA ARG A 392 -3.02 -23.75 4.27
C ARG A 392 -2.50 -25.16 4.04
N ALA A 393 -2.80 -25.72 2.87
CA ALA A 393 -2.37 -27.07 2.52
C ALA A 393 -0.84 -27.16 2.40
N MET A 394 -0.20 -26.10 1.87
CA MET A 394 1.27 -26.00 1.86
C MET A 394 1.86 -26.01 3.27
N TYR A 395 1.44 -25.11 4.16
CA TYR A 395 2.00 -25.04 5.51
C TYR A 395 1.81 -26.34 6.29
N TYR A 396 0.62 -26.94 6.18
CA TYR A 396 0.38 -28.27 6.75
C TYR A 396 1.33 -29.32 6.17
N GLY A 397 1.51 -29.36 4.85
CA GLY A 397 2.39 -30.32 4.19
C GLY A 397 3.88 -30.13 4.53
N VAL A 398 4.35 -28.89 4.67
CA VAL A 398 5.72 -28.57 5.09
C VAL A 398 5.97 -29.05 6.51
N ASN A 399 5.08 -28.71 7.45
CA ASN A 399 5.22 -29.13 8.84
C ASN A 399 5.19 -30.65 8.97
N LYS A 400 4.32 -31.32 8.20
CA LYS A 400 4.28 -32.80 8.14
C LYS A 400 5.57 -33.39 7.56
N ALA A 401 6.18 -32.75 6.56
CA ALA A 401 7.46 -33.20 6.01
C ALA A 401 8.60 -33.10 7.04
N LEU A 402 8.65 -31.99 7.80
CA LEU A 402 9.62 -31.80 8.88
C LEU A 402 9.40 -32.81 10.02
N GLU A 403 8.13 -33.01 10.43
CA GLU A 403 7.75 -34.01 11.44
C GLU A 403 8.19 -35.42 11.03
N GLU A 404 7.90 -35.84 9.79
CA GLU A 404 8.27 -37.18 9.29
C GLU A 404 9.78 -37.36 9.09
N LEU A 405 10.55 -36.28 8.99
CA LEU A 405 12.01 -36.30 8.99
C LEU A 405 12.61 -36.18 10.39
N GLY A 406 11.79 -35.98 11.42
CA GLY A 406 12.25 -35.77 12.79
C GLY A 406 13.00 -34.44 12.99
N ILE A 407 12.73 -33.43 12.17
CA ILE A 407 13.30 -32.08 12.29
C ILE A 407 12.37 -31.23 13.17
N PRO A 408 12.78 -30.84 14.39
CA PRO A 408 11.99 -29.96 15.23
C PRO A 408 11.79 -28.59 14.56
N LEU A 409 10.62 -27.96 14.73
CA LEU A 409 10.36 -26.63 14.16
C LEU A 409 11.39 -25.57 14.58
N LYS A 410 11.90 -25.65 15.81
CA LYS A 410 12.98 -24.76 16.29
C LYS A 410 14.29 -24.87 15.50
N ASP A 411 14.50 -25.96 14.79
CA ASP A 411 15.69 -26.21 13.96
C ASP A 411 15.44 -25.86 12.48
N ALA A 412 14.26 -25.31 12.17
CA ALA A 412 13.92 -24.69 10.91
C ALA A 412 13.78 -23.17 11.08
N VAL A 413 14.00 -22.42 10.00
CA VAL A 413 13.74 -20.97 9.92
C VAL A 413 12.84 -20.72 8.71
N PHE A 414 11.72 -20.05 8.94
CA PHE A 414 10.75 -19.68 7.92
C PHE A 414 10.87 -18.19 7.59
N ALA A 415 11.61 -17.88 6.52
CA ALA A 415 11.64 -16.52 5.96
C ALA A 415 10.33 -16.26 5.20
N SER A 416 9.47 -15.43 5.76
CA SER A 416 8.19 -15.03 5.18
C SER A 416 8.31 -13.69 4.48
N ASP A 417 7.21 -13.25 3.90
CA ASP A 417 7.15 -12.09 3.01
C ASP A 417 5.75 -11.45 3.15
N ILE A 418 5.47 -10.34 2.47
CA ILE A 418 4.20 -9.58 2.57
C ILE A 418 3.14 -10.13 1.62
N GLY A 419 2.15 -10.83 2.17
CA GLY A 419 1.05 -11.40 1.38
C GLY A 419 0.13 -12.27 2.21
N CYS A 420 -0.77 -13.01 1.56
CA CYS A 420 -1.56 -14.05 2.26
C CYS A 420 -0.66 -15.09 2.95
N TYR A 421 0.58 -15.22 2.51
CA TYR A 421 1.58 -16.11 3.09
C TYR A 421 2.11 -15.62 4.45
N THR A 422 2.04 -14.33 4.78
CA THR A 422 2.33 -13.84 6.14
C THR A 422 1.42 -14.49 7.18
N LEU A 423 0.20 -14.87 6.79
CA LEU A 423 -0.77 -15.54 7.68
C LEU A 423 -0.34 -16.94 8.14
N GLY A 424 0.76 -17.47 7.60
CA GLY A 424 1.45 -18.66 8.12
C GLY A 424 2.03 -18.47 9.53
N ILE A 425 2.13 -17.24 10.03
CA ILE A 425 2.54 -16.95 11.42
C ILE A 425 1.56 -17.54 12.45
N ASN A 426 0.28 -17.64 12.11
CA ASN A 426 -0.74 -18.05 13.05
C ASN A 426 -0.64 -19.56 13.38
N PRO A 427 -0.90 -19.97 14.63
CA PRO A 427 -1.12 -21.37 14.96
C PRO A 427 -2.26 -21.96 14.12
N PRO A 428 -2.18 -23.24 13.70
CA PRO A 428 -1.12 -24.21 14.02
C PRO A 428 0.08 -24.19 13.07
N TYR A 429 0.13 -23.27 12.10
CA TYR A 429 1.12 -23.31 11.03
C TYR A 429 2.53 -22.93 11.50
N ASN A 430 2.67 -21.85 12.29
CA ASN A 430 3.97 -21.36 12.79
C ASN A 430 5.06 -21.38 11.72
N ALA A 431 4.73 -20.93 10.50
CA ALA A 431 5.54 -21.04 9.28
C ALA A 431 6.00 -19.66 8.78
N ALA A 432 6.24 -18.74 9.71
CA ALA A 432 6.76 -17.40 9.44
C ALA A 432 7.49 -16.85 10.68
N ASP A 433 8.82 -16.85 10.64
CA ASP A 433 9.69 -16.41 11.75
C ASP A 433 10.29 -15.02 11.51
N TYR A 434 10.47 -14.65 10.24
CA TYR A 434 11.12 -13.40 9.85
C TYR A 434 10.50 -12.81 8.58
N LEU A 435 10.26 -11.50 8.57
CA LEU A 435 9.72 -10.76 7.42
C LEU A 435 10.30 -9.34 7.46
N LEU A 436 11.01 -8.93 6.41
CA LEU A 436 11.65 -7.62 6.35
C LEU A 436 10.89 -6.63 5.44
N SER A 437 10.67 -7.00 4.18
CA SER A 437 9.97 -6.16 3.20
C SER A 437 9.39 -7.02 2.07
N MET A 438 8.67 -6.39 1.12
CA MET A 438 8.06 -7.14 0.03
C MET A 438 9.15 -7.73 -0.88
N GLY A 439 9.11 -9.03 -1.10
CA GLY A 439 10.10 -9.80 -1.84
C GLY A 439 11.42 -10.03 -1.11
N SER A 440 11.50 -9.74 0.20
CA SER A 440 12.75 -9.94 0.95
C SER A 440 13.08 -11.41 1.22
N SER A 441 12.08 -12.30 1.25
CA SER A 441 12.24 -13.68 1.73
C SER A 441 13.33 -14.49 1.01
N VAL A 442 13.59 -14.19 -0.28
CA VAL A 442 14.69 -14.81 -1.04
C VAL A 442 16.05 -14.34 -0.53
N GLY A 443 16.20 -13.04 -0.28
CA GLY A 443 17.42 -12.44 0.29
C GLY A 443 17.62 -12.85 1.75
N ASP A 444 16.55 -12.87 2.54
CA ASP A 444 16.55 -13.38 3.91
C ASP A 444 17.01 -14.84 3.94
N GLY A 445 16.50 -15.66 3.00
CA GLY A 445 16.95 -17.05 2.81
C GLY A 445 18.46 -17.16 2.52
N CYS A 446 19.00 -16.27 1.69
CA CYS A 446 20.45 -16.19 1.46
C CYS A 446 21.19 -15.91 2.76
N GLY A 447 20.74 -14.91 3.53
CA GLY A 447 21.36 -14.53 4.80
C GLY A 447 21.34 -15.66 5.84
N PHE A 448 20.17 -16.24 6.10
CA PHE A 448 20.03 -17.33 7.07
C PHE A 448 20.82 -18.59 6.68
N SER A 449 20.92 -18.90 5.38
CA SER A 449 21.67 -20.07 4.89
C SER A 449 23.17 -19.99 5.16
N ILE A 450 23.71 -18.78 5.39
CA ILE A 450 25.11 -18.57 5.74
C ILE A 450 25.26 -18.36 7.25
N ALA A 451 24.30 -17.69 7.88
CA ALA A 451 24.38 -17.30 9.28
C ALA A 451 24.07 -18.44 10.27
N THR A 452 23.38 -19.50 9.82
CA THR A 452 22.91 -20.58 10.71
C THR A 452 23.10 -21.96 10.07
N ASN A 453 23.03 -23.02 10.89
CA ASN A 453 22.96 -24.40 10.42
C ASN A 453 21.52 -24.96 10.38
N GLN A 454 20.52 -24.10 10.62
CA GLN A 454 19.11 -24.49 10.60
C GLN A 454 18.64 -24.74 9.16
N LYS A 455 17.54 -25.49 9.01
CA LYS A 455 16.92 -25.68 7.69
C LYS A 455 16.12 -24.44 7.32
N VAL A 456 16.52 -23.76 6.26
CA VAL A 456 15.91 -22.50 5.82
C VAL A 456 14.88 -22.74 4.72
N ILE A 457 13.65 -22.28 4.96
CA ILE A 457 12.53 -22.36 4.01
C ILE A 457 11.96 -20.95 3.84
N SER A 458 12.06 -20.40 2.63
CA SER A 458 11.51 -19.09 2.28
C SER A 458 10.16 -19.23 1.59
N PHE A 459 9.20 -18.36 1.90
CA PHE A 459 7.90 -18.28 1.23
C PHE A 459 7.71 -16.94 0.54
N ILE A 460 7.34 -16.97 -0.74
CA ILE A 460 7.05 -15.78 -1.56
C ILE A 460 5.81 -16.04 -2.42
N GLY A 461 5.01 -15.00 -2.71
CA GLY A 461 3.91 -15.10 -3.68
C GLY A 461 4.39 -15.09 -5.14
N ASP A 462 3.54 -15.48 -6.09
CA ASP A 462 3.79 -15.34 -7.53
C ASP A 462 4.02 -13.88 -7.94
N SER A 463 3.10 -12.97 -7.59
CA SER A 463 3.24 -11.55 -7.95
C SER A 463 4.50 -10.94 -7.32
N THR A 464 4.78 -11.29 -6.06
CA THR A 464 5.94 -10.81 -5.31
C THR A 464 7.26 -11.39 -5.83
N PHE A 465 7.24 -12.61 -6.38
CA PHE A 465 8.40 -13.18 -7.07
C PHE A 465 8.81 -12.31 -8.27
N PHE A 466 7.84 -11.86 -9.08
CA PHE A 466 8.11 -10.92 -10.18
C PHE A 466 8.50 -9.53 -9.70
N HIS A 467 7.98 -9.08 -8.56
CA HIS A 467 8.26 -7.76 -7.98
C HIS A 467 9.74 -7.56 -7.65
N SER A 468 10.32 -8.47 -6.87
CA SER A 468 11.72 -8.35 -6.44
C SER A 468 12.39 -9.69 -6.11
N GLY A 469 11.76 -10.84 -6.34
CA GLY A 469 12.33 -12.15 -6.02
C GLY A 469 13.39 -12.65 -7.01
N ILE A 470 13.43 -12.13 -8.24
CA ILE A 470 14.35 -12.60 -9.31
C ILE A 470 15.80 -12.20 -9.02
N SER A 471 16.07 -10.92 -8.73
CA SER A 471 17.41 -10.42 -8.43
C SER A 471 18.10 -11.15 -7.26
N PRO A 472 17.48 -11.35 -6.10
CA PRO A 472 18.06 -12.12 -5.02
C PRO A 472 18.18 -13.62 -5.34
N LEU A 473 17.36 -14.18 -6.24
CA LEU A 473 17.55 -15.56 -6.71
C LEU A 473 18.84 -15.71 -7.53
N ILE A 474 19.16 -14.73 -8.38
CA ILE A 474 20.45 -14.68 -9.10
C ILE A 474 21.60 -14.64 -8.08
N ASN A 475 21.48 -13.82 -7.02
CA ASN A 475 22.45 -13.77 -5.93
C ASN A 475 22.60 -15.13 -5.22
N ALA A 476 21.48 -15.79 -4.91
CA ALA A 476 21.45 -17.10 -4.26
C ALA A 476 22.23 -18.15 -5.04
N VAL A 477 21.98 -18.23 -6.36
CA VAL A 477 22.67 -19.17 -7.25
C VAL A 477 24.15 -18.84 -7.36
N HIS A 478 24.50 -17.58 -7.59
CA HIS A 478 25.89 -17.14 -7.75
C HIS A 478 26.73 -17.47 -6.51
N ASN A 479 26.17 -17.25 -5.32
CA ASN A 479 26.85 -17.46 -4.04
C ASN A 479 26.64 -18.86 -3.45
N LYS A 480 25.97 -19.78 -4.17
CA LYS A 480 25.73 -21.17 -3.76
C LYS A 480 25.03 -21.27 -2.39
N ASN A 481 24.06 -20.39 -2.15
CA ASN A 481 23.25 -20.45 -0.93
C ASN A 481 22.42 -21.75 -0.88
N ASN A 482 22.21 -22.27 0.33
CA ASN A 482 21.49 -23.52 0.58
C ASN A 482 20.19 -23.25 1.35
N PHE A 483 19.09 -23.07 0.62
CA PHE A 483 17.74 -22.92 1.20
C PHE A 483 16.67 -23.36 0.20
N ILE A 484 15.46 -23.57 0.69
CA ILE A 484 14.30 -23.90 -0.15
C ILE A 484 13.49 -22.62 -0.38
N LEU A 485 13.40 -22.15 -1.62
CA LEU A 485 12.47 -21.11 -2.03
C LEU A 485 11.13 -21.72 -2.44
N THR A 486 10.08 -21.37 -1.73
CA THR A 486 8.71 -21.78 -2.02
C THR A 486 7.92 -20.62 -2.62
N VAL A 487 7.64 -20.69 -3.91
CA VAL A 487 6.75 -19.75 -4.61
C VAL A 487 5.31 -20.25 -4.51
N LEU A 488 4.45 -19.52 -3.81
CA LEU A 488 3.03 -19.79 -3.70
C LEU A 488 2.27 -19.10 -4.84
N ASP A 489 2.07 -19.83 -5.94
CA ASP A 489 1.40 -19.35 -7.15
C ASP A 489 -0.12 -19.58 -7.03
N ASN A 490 -0.81 -18.55 -6.55
CA ASN A 490 -2.26 -18.52 -6.42
C ASN A 490 -2.98 -17.81 -7.58
N ARG A 491 -2.22 -17.35 -8.58
CA ARG A 491 -2.68 -16.69 -9.81
C ARG A 491 -3.31 -15.31 -9.62
N ILE A 492 -3.06 -14.63 -8.50
CA ILE A 492 -3.71 -13.34 -8.21
C ILE A 492 -2.97 -12.52 -7.13
N THR A 493 -2.90 -11.20 -7.30
CA THR A 493 -2.47 -10.29 -6.22
C THR A 493 -3.62 -10.07 -5.22
N ALA A 494 -3.81 -11.03 -4.30
CA ALA A 494 -5.06 -11.20 -3.57
C ALA A 494 -5.43 -10.09 -2.58
N MET A 495 -4.51 -9.68 -1.71
CA MET A 495 -4.82 -8.79 -0.57
C MET A 495 -5.06 -7.33 -0.98
N THR A 496 -4.64 -6.95 -2.18
CA THR A 496 -4.72 -5.56 -2.68
C THR A 496 -5.95 -5.32 -3.55
N GLY A 497 -6.83 -6.31 -3.73
CA GLY A 497 -8.05 -6.18 -4.54
C GLY A 497 -8.13 -7.12 -5.74
N GLY A 498 -7.14 -7.98 -5.96
CA GLY A 498 -7.22 -9.06 -6.93
C GLY A 498 -6.69 -8.71 -8.32
N GLN A 499 -5.67 -7.85 -8.40
CA GLN A 499 -5.10 -7.37 -9.66
C GLN A 499 -4.35 -8.46 -10.44
N PRO A 500 -4.28 -8.35 -11.79
CA PRO A 500 -3.45 -9.21 -12.62
C PRO A 500 -1.96 -9.06 -12.28
N ASN A 501 -1.15 -10.07 -12.64
CA ASN A 501 0.30 -10.06 -12.49
C ASN A 501 0.96 -10.79 -13.68
N PRO A 502 2.28 -10.67 -13.90
CA PRO A 502 2.95 -11.27 -15.07
C PRO A 502 2.80 -12.79 -15.20
N GLY A 503 2.41 -13.47 -14.14
CA GLY A 503 2.13 -14.91 -14.12
C GLY A 503 0.80 -15.30 -14.75
N ILE A 504 -0.04 -14.37 -15.25
CA ILE A 504 -1.32 -14.69 -15.89
C ILE A 504 -1.42 -14.05 -17.29
N PRO A 505 -2.27 -14.56 -18.20
CA PRO A 505 -2.30 -14.12 -19.60
C PRO A 505 -3.21 -12.90 -19.83
N VAL A 506 -3.32 -11.97 -18.88
CA VAL A 506 -4.19 -10.78 -18.96
C VAL A 506 -3.46 -9.56 -18.39
N ASP A 507 -3.52 -8.42 -19.08
CA ASP A 507 -2.88 -7.16 -18.64
C ASP A 507 -3.80 -6.26 -17.80
N GLY A 508 -3.30 -5.08 -17.42
CA GLY A 508 -4.05 -4.08 -16.64
C GLY A 508 -5.22 -3.44 -17.39
N MET A 509 -5.28 -3.56 -18.72
CA MET A 509 -6.37 -3.06 -19.58
C MET A 509 -7.42 -4.14 -19.88
N GLY A 510 -7.24 -5.35 -19.33
CA GLY A 510 -8.11 -6.49 -19.52
C GLY A 510 -7.92 -7.20 -20.86
N ASP A 511 -6.84 -6.93 -21.59
CA ASP A 511 -6.50 -7.58 -22.87
C ASP A 511 -5.60 -8.80 -22.67
N ASP A 512 -5.52 -9.66 -23.69
CA ASP A 512 -4.63 -10.82 -23.71
C ASP A 512 -3.16 -10.40 -23.58
N ALA A 513 -2.42 -11.03 -22.67
CA ALA A 513 -1.02 -10.72 -22.38
C ALA A 513 -0.13 -11.97 -22.32
N PRO A 514 1.19 -11.86 -22.55
CA PRO A 514 2.10 -12.98 -22.39
C PRO A 514 2.20 -13.46 -20.93
N GLU A 515 1.96 -14.75 -20.69
CA GLU A 515 2.20 -15.37 -19.38
C GLU A 515 3.70 -15.69 -19.20
N ILE A 516 4.32 -15.10 -18.17
CA ILE A 516 5.72 -15.32 -17.82
C ILE A 516 5.86 -16.52 -16.88
N SER A 517 6.65 -17.51 -17.28
CA SER A 517 6.84 -18.75 -16.51
C SER A 517 7.90 -18.62 -15.42
N ILE A 518 7.47 -18.65 -14.16
CA ILE A 518 8.36 -18.69 -12.97
C ILE A 518 9.35 -19.86 -13.07
N ARG A 519 8.91 -21.04 -13.53
CA ARG A 519 9.79 -22.20 -13.74
C ARG A 519 10.92 -21.90 -14.73
N LYS A 520 10.59 -21.29 -15.88
CA LYS A 520 11.61 -20.96 -16.89
C LYS A 520 12.57 -19.89 -16.38
N LEU A 521 12.08 -18.90 -15.63
CA LEU A 521 12.92 -17.88 -15.00
C LEU A 521 13.88 -18.47 -13.97
N ALA A 522 13.40 -19.33 -13.06
CA ALA A 522 14.24 -19.97 -12.06
C ALA A 522 15.35 -20.83 -12.71
N LEU A 523 15.01 -21.58 -13.76
CA LEU A 523 15.99 -22.33 -14.56
C LEU A 523 17.01 -21.40 -15.24
N ALA A 524 16.55 -20.27 -15.81
CA ALA A 524 17.42 -19.28 -16.45
C ALA A 524 18.36 -18.58 -15.45
N CYS A 525 17.93 -18.43 -14.18
CA CYS A 525 18.78 -17.94 -13.10
C CYS A 525 19.85 -18.96 -12.66
N GLY A 526 19.78 -20.22 -13.13
CA GLY A 526 20.76 -21.27 -12.86
C GLY A 526 20.37 -22.26 -11.76
N CYS A 527 19.09 -22.30 -11.32
CA CYS A 527 18.62 -23.30 -10.36
C CYS A 527 18.51 -24.69 -11.01
N ASN A 528 19.14 -25.72 -10.44
CA ASN A 528 19.05 -27.09 -10.97
C ASN A 528 17.78 -27.82 -10.51
N TYR A 529 17.35 -27.58 -9.27
CA TYR A 529 16.15 -28.17 -8.70
C TYR A 529 14.97 -27.19 -8.76
N VAL A 530 14.11 -27.35 -9.77
CA VAL A 530 12.84 -26.62 -9.89
C VAL A 530 11.69 -27.61 -10.02
N ARG A 531 10.71 -27.54 -9.12
CA ARG A 531 9.51 -28.39 -9.12
C ARG A 531 8.25 -27.56 -9.12
N VAL A 532 7.27 -27.95 -9.94
CA VAL A 532 5.90 -27.39 -9.90
C VAL A 532 5.01 -28.47 -9.30
N ILE A 533 4.30 -28.13 -8.21
CA ILE A 533 3.47 -29.06 -7.46
C ILE A 533 2.07 -28.50 -7.23
N ASN A 534 1.10 -29.38 -6.99
CA ASN A 534 -0.23 -28.99 -6.55
C ASN A 534 -0.27 -29.01 -5.01
N PRO A 535 -0.41 -27.86 -4.34
CA PRO A 535 -0.42 -27.79 -2.87
C PRO A 535 -1.59 -28.55 -2.24
N LEU A 536 -2.66 -28.81 -2.98
CA LEU A 536 -3.82 -29.58 -2.50
C LEU A 536 -3.57 -31.10 -2.48
N ASN A 537 -2.44 -31.58 -2.99
CA ASN A 537 -1.99 -32.96 -2.90
C ASN A 537 -0.90 -33.08 -1.82
N LEU A 538 -1.29 -33.45 -0.60
CA LEU A 538 -0.39 -33.44 0.55
C LEU A 538 0.76 -34.44 0.40
N ASP A 539 0.53 -35.59 -0.23
CA ASP A 539 1.58 -36.59 -0.45
C ASP A 539 2.65 -36.07 -1.43
N GLN A 540 2.24 -35.34 -2.46
CA GLN A 540 3.18 -34.67 -3.38
C GLN A 540 3.99 -33.59 -2.66
N VAL A 541 3.35 -32.78 -1.81
CA VAL A 541 4.03 -31.75 -1.01
C VAL A 541 5.08 -32.41 -0.11
N VAL A 542 4.68 -33.38 0.72
CA VAL A 542 5.57 -34.06 1.66
C VAL A 542 6.77 -34.68 0.95
N LYS A 543 6.53 -35.44 -0.13
CA LYS A 543 7.61 -36.06 -0.91
C LYS A 543 8.59 -35.03 -1.47
N THR A 544 8.10 -33.94 -2.04
CA THR A 544 8.94 -32.90 -2.66
C THR A 544 9.80 -32.18 -1.63
N TYR A 545 9.26 -31.85 -0.45
CA TYR A 545 10.04 -31.21 0.61
C TYR A 545 11.10 -32.13 1.20
N LYS A 546 10.81 -33.43 1.35
CA LYS A 546 11.83 -34.40 1.79
C LYS A 546 13.01 -34.44 0.80
N GLU A 547 12.73 -34.55 -0.49
CA GLU A 547 13.77 -34.52 -1.53
C GLU A 547 14.55 -33.20 -1.57
N ALA A 548 13.92 -32.07 -1.25
CA ALA A 548 14.57 -30.76 -1.24
C ALA A 548 15.44 -30.54 0.01
N LEU A 549 15.00 -31.01 1.19
CA LEU A 549 15.72 -30.86 2.47
C LEU A 549 17.02 -31.68 2.55
N GLU A 550 17.15 -32.70 1.70
CA GLU A 550 18.35 -33.54 1.54
C GLU A 550 19.43 -32.90 0.63
N ARG A 551 19.14 -31.75 0.03
CA ARG A 551 20.05 -31.08 -0.92
C ARG A 551 20.89 -30.00 -0.26
N ASP A 552 22.05 -29.76 -0.86
CA ASP A 552 23.00 -28.73 -0.49
C ASP A 552 23.10 -27.62 -1.56
N GLU A 553 21.96 -27.22 -2.13
CA GLU A 553 21.83 -26.18 -3.15
C GLU A 553 20.49 -25.45 -3.00
N VAL A 554 20.38 -24.25 -3.56
CA VAL A 554 19.08 -23.55 -3.63
C VAL A 554 18.06 -24.38 -4.42
N CYS A 555 16.93 -24.68 -3.78
CA CYS A 555 15.84 -25.46 -4.36
C CYS A 555 14.61 -24.58 -4.56
N VAL A 556 13.99 -24.60 -5.74
CA VAL A 556 12.78 -23.83 -6.04
C VAL A 556 11.57 -24.75 -6.16
N ILE A 557 10.57 -24.55 -5.30
CA ILE A 557 9.28 -25.25 -5.33
C ILE A 557 8.20 -24.24 -5.67
N ILE A 558 7.46 -24.47 -6.75
CA ILE A 558 6.35 -23.63 -7.22
C ILE A 558 5.06 -24.37 -6.90
N ALA A 559 4.37 -23.94 -5.86
CA ALA A 559 3.08 -24.48 -5.42
C ALA A 559 1.95 -23.77 -6.15
N LYS A 560 1.44 -24.37 -7.24
CA LYS A 560 0.50 -23.74 -8.15
C LYS A 560 -0.94 -24.23 -7.93
N ALA A 561 -1.82 -23.37 -7.43
CA ALA A 561 -3.25 -23.63 -7.32
C ALA A 561 -4.06 -22.32 -7.22
N PRO A 562 -5.18 -22.17 -7.95
CA PRO A 562 -5.91 -20.90 -8.00
C PRO A 562 -6.51 -20.52 -6.65
N CYS A 563 -6.40 -19.22 -6.31
CA CYS A 563 -7.08 -18.62 -5.16
C CYS A 563 -8.60 -18.91 -5.18
N THR A 564 -9.20 -19.04 -3.99
CA THR A 564 -10.65 -19.28 -3.85
C THR A 564 -11.48 -18.01 -4.09
N LEU A 565 -10.84 -16.84 -4.08
CA LEU A 565 -11.47 -15.53 -4.29
C LEU A 565 -11.46 -15.04 -5.74
N ILE A 566 -10.88 -15.79 -6.69
CA ILE A 566 -10.94 -15.45 -8.12
C ILE A 566 -12.41 -15.47 -8.55
N LYS A 567 -12.88 -14.35 -9.11
CA LYS A 567 -14.27 -14.19 -9.59
C LYS A 567 -14.55 -15.17 -10.74
N GLY A 568 -15.77 -15.73 -10.76
CA GLY A 568 -16.19 -16.69 -11.79
C GLY A 568 -15.68 -18.12 -11.61
N LYS A 569 -14.93 -18.40 -10.53
CA LYS A 569 -14.49 -19.77 -10.20
C LYS A 569 -15.67 -20.62 -9.70
N THR A 570 -15.92 -21.76 -10.36
CA THR A 570 -16.91 -22.74 -9.90
C THR A 570 -16.42 -23.42 -8.62
N ARG A 571 -17.23 -23.34 -7.55
CA ARG A 571 -16.97 -24.07 -6.31
C ARG A 571 -17.27 -25.55 -6.49
N LYS A 572 -16.47 -26.41 -5.86
CA LYS A 572 -16.76 -27.85 -5.79
C LYS A 572 -17.82 -28.12 -4.72
N PRO A 573 -18.56 -29.24 -4.81
CA PRO A 573 -19.48 -29.64 -3.77
C PRO A 573 -18.79 -29.66 -2.38
N PRO A 574 -19.45 -29.13 -1.35
CA PRO A 574 -18.91 -29.08 0.01
C PRO A 574 -18.66 -30.49 0.58
N VAL A 575 -17.71 -30.61 1.49
CA VAL A 575 -17.36 -31.89 2.14
C VAL A 575 -18.47 -32.33 3.09
N ASN A 576 -18.79 -33.63 3.11
CA ASN A 576 -19.74 -34.21 4.05
C ASN A 576 -19.03 -34.77 5.29
N TYR A 577 -19.69 -34.68 6.44
CA TYR A 577 -19.25 -35.26 7.71
C TYR A 577 -20.04 -36.52 8.05
N ILE A 578 -19.33 -37.61 8.38
CA ILE A 578 -19.90 -38.91 8.75
C ILE A 578 -19.57 -39.16 10.23
N ASP A 579 -20.54 -38.90 11.10
CA ASP A 579 -20.37 -38.97 12.55
C ASP A 579 -19.94 -40.37 13.03
N SER A 580 -20.47 -41.43 12.41
CA SER A 580 -20.16 -42.83 12.77
C SER A 580 -18.69 -43.21 12.58
N ASN A 581 -17.96 -42.48 11.74
CA ASN A 581 -16.56 -42.75 11.42
C ASN A 581 -15.60 -41.84 12.22
N CYS A 582 -16.12 -40.87 12.98
CA CYS A 582 -15.33 -39.90 13.70
C CYS A 582 -14.88 -40.44 15.07
N ASN A 583 -13.58 -40.35 15.36
CA ASN A 583 -13.01 -40.77 16.64
C ASN A 583 -12.69 -39.61 17.61
N GLY A 584 -13.05 -38.37 17.25
CA GLY A 584 -12.83 -37.19 18.09
C GLY A 584 -11.36 -36.73 18.22
N CYS A 585 -10.45 -37.15 17.33
CA CYS A 585 -9.04 -36.72 17.39
C CYS A 585 -8.80 -35.23 17.09
N ASN A 586 -9.78 -34.55 16.47
CA ASN A 586 -9.81 -33.10 16.22
C ASN A 586 -8.72 -32.53 15.30
N LYS A 587 -7.87 -33.36 14.68
CA LYS A 587 -6.81 -32.89 13.76
C LYS A 587 -7.33 -31.99 12.62
N CYS A 588 -8.52 -32.26 12.10
CA CYS A 588 -9.16 -31.43 11.07
C CYS A 588 -9.46 -29.98 11.54
N VAL A 589 -9.63 -29.78 12.85
CA VAL A 589 -9.87 -28.47 13.47
C VAL A 589 -8.56 -27.89 14.00
N SER A 590 -7.76 -28.67 14.74
CA SER A 590 -6.61 -28.16 15.48
C SER A 590 -5.31 -28.09 14.66
N GLU A 591 -5.13 -28.93 13.64
CA GLU A 591 -3.89 -28.99 12.84
C GLU A 591 -4.09 -28.41 11.43
N LEU A 592 -5.26 -28.64 10.82
CA LEU A 592 -5.58 -28.05 9.52
C LEU A 592 -6.21 -26.65 9.62
N ALA A 593 -6.94 -26.37 10.70
CA ALA A 593 -7.53 -25.05 11.00
C ALA A 593 -8.26 -24.37 9.83
N CYS A 594 -9.17 -25.11 9.18
CA CYS A 594 -10.04 -24.57 8.14
C CYS A 594 -11.26 -23.85 8.75
N PRO A 595 -11.57 -22.60 8.39
CA PRO A 595 -12.69 -21.86 8.99
C PRO A 595 -14.06 -22.45 8.62
N ALA A 596 -14.14 -23.31 7.59
CA ALA A 596 -15.34 -24.06 7.27
C ALA A 596 -15.54 -25.31 8.15
N ILE A 597 -14.63 -25.60 9.08
CA ILE A 597 -14.70 -26.76 9.99
C ILE A 597 -14.68 -26.25 11.43
N SER A 598 -15.76 -26.49 12.17
CA SER A 598 -15.89 -26.08 13.56
C SER A 598 -16.31 -27.25 14.44
N LYS A 599 -16.42 -26.98 15.75
CA LYS A 599 -17.04 -27.90 16.71
C LYS A 599 -18.34 -27.32 17.21
N ASP A 600 -19.41 -28.11 17.12
CA ASP A 600 -20.71 -27.80 17.72
C ASP A 600 -21.14 -28.97 18.60
N GLY A 601 -21.47 -28.69 19.87
CA GLY A 601 -21.83 -29.73 20.85
C GLY A 601 -20.79 -30.85 21.01
N GLY A 602 -19.50 -30.57 20.75
CA GLY A 602 -18.42 -31.56 20.79
C GLY A 602 -18.25 -32.40 19.52
N LYS A 603 -19.12 -32.25 18.52
CA LYS A 603 -19.04 -32.91 17.21
C LYS A 603 -18.45 -31.98 16.16
N ILE A 604 -17.88 -32.56 15.09
CA ILE A 604 -17.40 -31.78 13.95
C ILE A 604 -18.60 -31.27 13.14
N ALA A 605 -18.56 -29.99 12.76
CA ALA A 605 -19.52 -29.37 11.88
C ALA A 605 -18.80 -28.77 10.66
N ILE A 606 -19.41 -28.90 9.47
CA ILE A 606 -18.89 -28.34 8.22
C ILE A 606 -19.84 -27.24 7.73
N ASP A 607 -19.34 -26.02 7.63
CA ASP A 607 -20.09 -24.91 7.03
C ASP A 607 -20.17 -25.10 5.50
N GLN A 608 -21.36 -25.50 5.05
CA GLN A 608 -21.64 -25.77 3.64
C GLN A 608 -21.56 -24.51 2.76
N SER A 609 -21.81 -23.33 3.33
CA SER A 609 -21.77 -22.05 2.60
C SER A 609 -20.34 -21.57 2.36
N MET A 610 -19.42 -21.94 3.26
CA MET A 610 -18.03 -21.51 3.23
C MET A 610 -17.10 -22.53 2.57
N CYS A 611 -17.44 -23.83 2.60
CA CYS A 611 -16.59 -24.88 2.08
C CYS A 611 -16.37 -24.77 0.56
N ASP A 612 -15.09 -24.75 0.13
CA ASP A 612 -14.69 -24.73 -1.30
C ASP A 612 -14.60 -26.14 -1.92
N GLY A 613 -14.84 -27.20 -1.14
CA GLY A 613 -14.72 -28.58 -1.61
C GLY A 613 -13.30 -28.99 -2.03
N CYS A 614 -12.26 -28.37 -1.45
CA CYS A 614 -10.86 -28.59 -1.85
C CYS A 614 -10.31 -30.01 -1.59
N GLY A 615 -10.92 -30.76 -0.67
CA GLY A 615 -10.56 -32.15 -0.35
C GLY A 615 -9.33 -32.36 0.55
N VAL A 616 -8.70 -31.30 1.04
CA VAL A 616 -7.50 -31.41 1.91
C VAL A 616 -7.84 -32.05 3.26
N CYS A 617 -8.99 -31.70 3.86
CA CYS A 617 -9.42 -32.28 5.13
C CYS A 617 -9.70 -33.79 5.06
N ILE A 618 -10.06 -34.30 3.88
CA ILE A 618 -10.25 -35.74 3.63
C ILE A 618 -8.90 -36.46 3.75
N GLN A 619 -7.82 -35.88 3.20
CA GLN A 619 -6.46 -36.43 3.30
C GLN A 619 -5.92 -36.41 4.74
N VAL A 620 -6.37 -35.46 5.56
CA VAL A 620 -6.03 -35.38 7.00
C VAL A 620 -6.80 -36.42 7.82
N CYS A 621 -8.04 -36.74 7.43
CA CYS A 621 -8.90 -37.67 8.17
C CYS A 621 -8.56 -39.15 7.86
N LYS A 622 -7.71 -39.76 8.69
CA LYS A 622 -7.37 -41.19 8.57
C LYS A 622 -8.51 -42.17 8.87
N TYR A 623 -9.66 -41.69 9.36
CA TYR A 623 -10.79 -42.52 9.78
C TYR A 623 -11.98 -42.49 8.81
N GLY A 624 -11.90 -41.71 7.72
CA GLY A 624 -12.99 -41.63 6.75
C GLY A 624 -14.25 -40.94 7.27
N ALA A 625 -14.12 -40.02 8.24
CA ALA A 625 -15.21 -39.20 8.75
C ALA A 625 -15.52 -37.98 7.88
N LEU A 626 -14.71 -37.71 6.86
CA LEU A 626 -14.89 -36.63 5.90
C LEU A 626 -14.83 -37.20 4.48
N GLU A 627 -15.84 -36.93 3.66
CA GLU A 627 -15.91 -37.41 2.28
C GLU A 627 -16.25 -36.28 1.29
N ALA A 628 -15.89 -36.48 0.02
CA ALA A 628 -16.19 -35.51 -1.02
C ALA A 628 -17.71 -35.35 -1.20
N GLY A 629 -18.18 -34.11 -1.32
CA GLY A 629 -19.57 -33.84 -1.67
C GLY A 629 -19.92 -34.41 -3.04
N ARG A 630 -21.16 -34.87 -3.19
CA ARG A 630 -21.73 -35.24 -4.49
C ARG A 630 -22.47 -34.01 -5.01
N GLY A 631 -22.15 -33.58 -6.23
CA GLY A 631 -22.94 -32.56 -6.90
C GLY A 631 -24.34 -33.10 -7.18
N GLU A 632 -25.34 -32.22 -7.15
CA GLU A 632 -26.66 -32.52 -7.70
C GLU A 632 -26.61 -32.67 -9.23
#